data_AF-A0A7W0LBS4-F1
#
_entry.id   AF-A0A7W0LBS4-F1
#
_cell.length_a   1.000
_cell.length_b   1.000
_cell.length_c   1.000
_cell.angle_alpha   90.00
_cell.angle_beta   90.00
_cell.angle_gamma   90.00
#
_symmetry.space_group_name_H-M   'P 1'
#
loop_
_entity.id
_entity.type
_entity.pdbx_description
1 polymer ?
#
loop_
_entity_poly.entity_id
_entity_poly.type
_entity_poly.pdbx_seq_one_letter_code
_entity_poly.pdbx_strand_id
1 'polypeptide(L)'
;MPRESNAPRFTRRELLRGLAAAGVGTIVGTVDHGYMYQRHHIALTRETIRVSGLSDDLSGLRVGFLSDLHRSEMVSHEMAETAVRALMSERPDLIVLGGDYVTWGGGRSRRFVGAAAEVLAPLAAPPGVFAILGNHDDDRDMPAARAARGVAVLRDARTRLTIRGETLDLAGIRFWTRRAEDIASVIRGASSNLILLAHTP
;
A
#
# COMPACT_ATOMS: atom_id res chain seq x y z
N MET A 1 -6.25 -56.75 -48.39
CA MET A 1 -5.65 -55.42 -48.63
C MET A 1 -5.87 -54.56 -47.38
N PRO A 2 -4.88 -54.35 -46.49
CA PRO A 2 -5.02 -53.38 -45.42
C PRO A 2 -4.69 -51.97 -45.95
N ARG A 3 -5.54 -50.99 -45.62
CA ARG A 3 -5.32 -49.57 -45.89
C ARG A 3 -4.40 -49.01 -44.79
N GLU A 4 -3.23 -48.53 -45.16
CA GLU A 4 -2.32 -47.81 -44.25
C GLU A 4 -2.94 -46.45 -43.88
N SER A 5 -3.04 -46.20 -42.57
CA SER A 5 -3.44 -44.92 -41.99
C SER A 5 -2.28 -43.93 -42.05
N ASN A 6 -2.43 -42.83 -42.79
CA ASN A 6 -1.45 -41.75 -42.85
C ASN A 6 -1.71 -40.74 -41.72
N ALA A 7 -1.09 -40.95 -40.55
CA ALA A 7 -1.07 -39.95 -39.48
C ALA A 7 0.12 -38.99 -39.69
N PRO A 8 -0.06 -37.67 -39.53
CA PRO A 8 1.01 -36.70 -39.72
C PRO A 8 2.16 -36.96 -38.73
N ARG A 9 3.33 -37.30 -39.25
CA ARG A 9 4.54 -37.54 -38.46
C ARG A 9 5.23 -36.21 -38.16
N PHE A 10 4.87 -35.59 -37.05
CA PHE A 10 5.64 -34.44 -36.55
C PHE A 10 7.05 -34.87 -36.16
N THR A 11 8.06 -34.15 -36.63
CA THR A 11 9.44 -34.43 -36.24
C THR A 11 9.70 -33.91 -34.83
N ARG A 12 10.58 -34.58 -34.07
CA ARG A 12 10.97 -34.15 -32.71
C ARG A 12 11.42 -32.68 -32.66
N ARG A 13 11.99 -32.18 -33.76
CA ARG A 13 12.46 -30.79 -33.91
C ARG A 13 11.31 -29.78 -34.02
N GLU A 14 10.22 -30.13 -34.68
CA GLU A 14 9.03 -29.27 -34.80
C GLU A 14 8.28 -29.20 -33.47
N LEU A 15 8.20 -30.33 -32.75
CA LEU A 15 7.64 -30.37 -31.40
C LEU A 15 8.43 -29.50 -30.42
N LEU A 16 9.77 -29.59 -30.42
CA LEU A 16 10.63 -28.77 -29.55
C LEU A 16 10.55 -27.28 -29.90
N ARG A 17 10.44 -26.92 -31.19
CA ARG A 17 10.23 -25.52 -31.61
C ARG A 17 8.86 -24.99 -31.17
N GLY A 18 7.81 -25.80 -31.26
CA GLY A 18 6.48 -25.45 -30.77
C GLY A 18 6.46 -25.21 -29.26
N LEU A 19 7.10 -26.10 -28.48
CA LEU A 19 7.22 -25.95 -27.02
C LEU A 19 8.06 -24.73 -26.62
N ALA A 20 9.17 -24.47 -27.30
CA ALA A 20 10.00 -23.29 -27.05
C ALA A 20 9.29 -21.98 -27.41
N ALA A 21 8.58 -21.94 -28.55
CA ALA A 21 7.81 -20.77 -28.97
C ALA A 21 6.61 -20.52 -28.04
N ALA A 22 5.91 -21.58 -27.64
CA ALA A 22 4.84 -21.49 -26.65
C ALA A 22 5.36 -21.02 -25.28
N GLY A 23 6.52 -21.52 -24.84
CA GLY A 23 7.17 -21.10 -23.59
C GLY A 23 7.65 -19.65 -23.61
N VAL A 24 8.30 -19.19 -24.69
CA VAL A 24 8.71 -17.80 -24.84
C VAL A 24 7.49 -16.88 -24.97
N GLY A 25 6.47 -17.27 -25.73
CA GLY A 25 5.23 -16.50 -25.90
C GLY A 25 4.41 -16.40 -24.62
N THR A 26 4.36 -17.46 -23.80
CA THR A 26 3.69 -17.42 -22.48
C THR A 26 4.47 -16.61 -21.46
N ILE A 27 5.81 -16.71 -21.40
CA ILE A 27 6.62 -15.88 -20.50
C ILE A 27 6.52 -14.39 -20.89
N VAL A 28 6.65 -14.05 -22.18
CA VAL A 28 6.49 -12.66 -22.63
C VAL A 28 5.06 -12.18 -22.41
N GLY A 29 4.05 -12.97 -22.77
CA GLY A 29 2.64 -12.59 -22.58
C GLY A 29 2.24 -12.43 -21.12
N THR A 30 2.78 -13.22 -20.19
CA THR A 30 2.48 -13.12 -18.75
C THR A 30 3.22 -11.97 -18.07
N VAL A 31 4.49 -11.77 -18.41
CA VAL A 31 5.26 -10.61 -17.94
C VAL A 31 4.61 -9.33 -18.47
N ASP A 32 4.23 -9.27 -19.75
CA ASP A 32 3.61 -8.10 -20.35
C ASP A 32 2.18 -7.87 -19.83
N HIS A 33 1.38 -8.92 -19.62
CA HIS A 33 0.02 -8.76 -19.08
C HIS A 33 0.01 -8.38 -17.59
N GLY A 34 0.85 -9.01 -16.75
CA GLY A 34 0.98 -8.66 -15.35
C GLY A 34 1.59 -7.26 -15.15
N TYR A 35 2.60 -6.91 -15.94
CA TYR A 35 3.29 -5.62 -15.86
C TYR A 35 2.49 -4.47 -16.49
N MET A 36 1.75 -4.70 -17.58
CA MET A 36 1.02 -3.64 -18.29
C MET A 36 -0.44 -3.52 -17.88
N TYR A 37 -1.15 -4.60 -17.53
CA TYR A 37 -2.61 -4.54 -17.31
C TYR A 37 -3.00 -4.48 -15.84
N GLN A 38 -2.44 -5.36 -15.00
CA GLN A 38 -2.92 -5.52 -13.61
C GLN A 38 -2.62 -4.31 -12.73
N ARG A 39 -1.53 -3.57 -12.99
CA ARG A 39 -1.19 -2.33 -12.25
C ARG A 39 -2.20 -1.20 -12.43
N HIS A 40 -2.95 -1.16 -13.54
CA HIS A 40 -3.93 -0.12 -13.79
C HIS A 40 -5.31 -0.44 -13.18
N HIS A 41 -5.52 -1.68 -12.72
CA HIS A 41 -6.73 -2.07 -12.02
C HIS A 41 -6.60 -1.76 -10.53
N ILE A 42 -6.70 -0.48 -10.20
CA ILE A 42 -6.89 -0.04 -8.81
C ILE A 42 -8.28 -0.47 -8.37
N ALA A 43 -8.34 -1.41 -7.43
CA ALA A 43 -9.58 -1.85 -6.82
C ALA A 43 -9.70 -1.27 -5.41
N LEU A 44 -10.93 -0.90 -5.02
CA LEU A 44 -11.24 -0.52 -3.66
C LEU A 44 -11.77 -1.74 -2.90
N THR A 45 -11.06 -2.15 -1.87
CA THR A 45 -11.46 -3.23 -0.96
C THR A 45 -12.12 -2.64 0.29
N ARG A 46 -13.25 -3.22 0.72
CA ARG A 46 -13.93 -2.85 1.96
C ARG A 46 -13.99 -4.06 2.88
N GLU A 47 -13.27 -3.99 3.98
CA GLU A 47 -13.23 -5.06 4.99
C GLU A 47 -13.86 -4.57 6.30
N THR A 48 -14.67 -5.43 6.92
CA THR A 48 -15.24 -5.16 8.25
C THR A 48 -14.46 -5.94 9.29
N ILE A 49 -13.69 -5.23 10.11
CA ILE A 49 -12.90 -5.82 11.20
C ILE A 49 -13.76 -5.83 12.47
N ARG A 50 -13.99 -7.02 13.04
CA ARG A 50 -14.64 -7.15 14.34
C ARG A 50 -13.61 -7.01 15.45
N VAL A 51 -13.76 -5.98 16.26
CA VAL A 51 -12.86 -5.70 17.39
C VAL A 51 -13.60 -5.98 18.69
N SER A 52 -13.09 -6.95 19.46
CA SER A 52 -13.65 -7.28 20.77
C SER A 52 -13.42 -6.13 21.75
N GLY A 53 -14.48 -5.68 22.44
CA GLY A 53 -14.39 -4.59 23.41
C GLY A 53 -14.27 -3.19 22.78
N LEU A 54 -14.56 -3.04 21.48
CA LEU A 54 -14.70 -1.73 20.85
C LEU A 54 -15.92 -1.01 21.44
N SER A 55 -15.77 0.28 21.79
CA SER A 55 -16.90 1.10 22.23
C SER A 55 -17.98 1.18 21.14
N ASP A 56 -19.25 1.15 21.56
CA ASP A 56 -20.40 1.23 20.66
C ASP A 56 -20.38 2.52 19.81
N ASP A 57 -19.86 3.63 20.35
CA ASP A 57 -19.74 4.91 19.64
C ASP A 57 -18.73 4.87 18.48
N LEU A 58 -17.73 3.97 18.56
CA LEU A 58 -16.77 3.70 17.49
C LEU A 58 -17.25 2.61 16.52
N SER A 59 -18.41 2.01 16.75
CA SER A 59 -19.00 1.05 15.82
C SER A 59 -19.27 1.70 14.46
N GLY A 60 -18.86 1.03 13.39
CA GLY A 60 -18.94 1.58 12.03
C GLY A 60 -18.00 2.76 11.76
N LEU A 61 -16.94 2.95 12.56
CA LEU A 61 -15.83 3.83 12.23
C LEU A 61 -15.21 3.40 10.89
N ARG A 62 -15.11 4.33 9.93
CA ARG A 62 -14.52 4.06 8.61
C ARG A 62 -13.08 4.55 8.57
N VAL A 63 -12.13 3.62 8.48
CA VAL A 63 -10.71 3.94 8.34
C VAL A 63 -10.30 3.80 6.88
N GLY A 64 -9.89 4.91 6.27
CA GLY A 64 -9.26 4.91 4.96
C GLY A 64 -7.78 4.53 5.11
N PHE A 65 -7.34 3.51 4.37
CA PHE A 65 -5.96 3.04 4.41
C PHE A 65 -5.34 3.04 3.03
N LEU A 66 -4.12 3.57 2.91
CA LEU A 66 -3.35 3.58 1.67
C LEU A 66 -1.87 3.37 1.98
N SER A 67 -1.21 2.50 1.22
CA SER A 67 0.21 2.15 1.39
C SER A 67 0.80 1.81 0.03
N ASP A 68 2.12 1.67 -0.06
CA ASP A 68 2.82 1.04 -1.19
C ASP A 68 2.52 1.70 -2.54
N LEU A 69 2.42 3.04 -2.54
CA LEU A 69 2.21 3.81 -3.76
C LEU A 69 3.39 3.72 -4.71
N HIS A 70 4.60 3.52 -4.18
CA HIS A 70 5.82 3.31 -4.97
C HIS A 70 5.97 4.33 -6.11
N ARG A 71 5.73 5.61 -5.81
CA ARG A 71 5.85 6.70 -6.80
C ARG A 71 7.24 6.64 -7.41
N SER A 72 7.26 6.52 -8.74
CA SER A 72 8.45 6.25 -9.53
C SER A 72 8.18 6.67 -10.98
N GLU A 73 9.07 6.31 -11.90
CA GLU A 73 8.81 6.41 -13.34
C GLU A 73 7.75 5.40 -13.81
N MET A 74 7.63 4.25 -13.13
CA MET A 74 6.76 3.15 -13.55
C MET A 74 5.32 3.33 -13.07
N VAL A 75 5.14 3.85 -11.87
CA VAL A 75 3.83 4.28 -11.38
C VAL A 75 3.66 5.73 -11.86
N SER A 76 2.52 6.16 -12.39
CA SER A 76 2.30 7.58 -12.72
C SER A 76 1.64 8.36 -11.58
N HIS A 77 1.68 9.69 -11.64
CA HIS A 77 0.95 10.55 -10.70
C HIS A 77 -0.56 10.27 -10.79
N GLU A 78 -1.10 10.12 -12.00
CA GLU A 78 -2.53 9.88 -12.25
C GLU A 78 -3.02 8.54 -11.67
N MET A 79 -2.16 7.51 -11.66
CA MET A 79 -2.46 6.24 -11.00
C MET A 79 -2.65 6.45 -9.49
N ALA A 80 -1.69 7.11 -8.84
CA ALA A 80 -1.81 7.39 -7.40
C ALA A 80 -3.00 8.33 -7.11
N GLU A 81 -3.27 9.29 -7.98
CA GLU A 81 -4.42 10.20 -7.85
C GLU A 81 -5.75 9.43 -7.95
N THR A 82 -5.83 8.41 -8.80
CA THR A 82 -7.00 7.54 -8.90
C THR A 82 -7.26 6.79 -7.60
N ALA A 83 -6.22 6.28 -6.94
CA ALA A 83 -6.35 5.66 -5.62
C ALA A 83 -6.82 6.67 -4.55
N VAL A 84 -6.26 7.89 -4.56
CA VAL A 84 -6.66 8.96 -3.63
C VAL A 84 -8.12 9.36 -3.84
N ARG A 85 -8.57 9.53 -5.08
CA ARG A 85 -9.98 9.82 -5.39
C ARG A 85 -10.91 8.69 -4.95
N ALA A 86 -10.53 7.44 -5.23
CA ALA A 86 -11.30 6.27 -4.81
C ALA A 86 -11.44 6.23 -3.28
N LEU A 87 -10.35 6.44 -2.54
CA LEU A 87 -10.37 6.47 -1.08
C LEU A 87 -11.23 7.63 -0.53
N MET A 88 -11.09 8.83 -1.09
CA MET A 88 -11.87 10.00 -0.64
C MET A 88 -13.36 9.86 -0.97
N SER A 89 -13.73 9.14 -2.04
CA SER A 89 -15.13 8.85 -2.36
C SER A 89 -15.83 8.00 -1.28
N GLU A 90 -15.05 7.26 -0.49
CA GLU A 90 -15.56 6.50 0.65
C GLU A 90 -15.90 7.38 1.85
N ARG A 91 -15.49 8.65 1.91
CA ARG A 91 -15.72 9.52 3.09
C ARG A 91 -15.27 8.85 4.41
N PRO A 92 -13.99 8.46 4.53
CA PRO A 92 -13.47 7.88 5.76
C PRO A 92 -13.52 8.88 6.92
N ASP A 93 -13.75 8.37 8.13
CA ASP A 93 -13.71 9.14 9.37
C ASP A 93 -12.27 9.39 9.84
N LEU A 94 -11.34 8.51 9.48
CA LEU A 94 -9.91 8.57 9.78
C LEU A 94 -9.13 8.08 8.56
N ILE A 95 -8.04 8.75 8.20
CA ILE A 95 -7.13 8.28 7.14
C ILE A 95 -5.76 7.99 7.73
N VAL A 96 -5.26 6.79 7.45
CA VAL A 96 -3.92 6.34 7.83
C VAL A 96 -3.14 5.85 6.62
N LEU A 97 -1.86 6.20 6.58
CA LEU A 97 -0.95 5.90 5.49
C LEU A 97 0.14 4.92 5.95
N GLY A 98 0.28 3.81 5.23
CA GLY A 98 1.07 2.64 5.64
C GLY A 98 2.55 2.66 5.29
N GLY A 99 3.04 3.68 4.58
CA GLY A 99 4.43 3.76 4.12
C GLY A 99 4.62 3.35 2.66
N ASP A 100 5.89 3.33 2.22
CA ASP A 100 6.33 3.00 0.87
C ASP A 100 5.73 3.92 -0.21
N TYR A 101 5.91 5.22 -0.01
CA TYR A 101 5.36 6.23 -0.91
C TYR A 101 6.17 6.37 -2.20
N VAL A 102 7.46 6.03 -2.17
CA VAL A 102 8.40 6.08 -3.30
C VAL A 102 9.11 4.75 -3.43
N THR A 103 9.52 4.37 -4.65
CA THR A 103 10.32 3.16 -4.83
C THR A 103 11.79 3.41 -4.50
N TRP A 104 12.40 2.56 -3.68
CA TRP A 104 13.85 2.62 -3.39
C TRP A 104 14.68 2.21 -4.61
N GLY A 105 15.38 3.16 -5.20
CA GLY A 105 16.30 3.00 -6.33
C GLY A 105 17.56 3.86 -6.19
N GLY A 106 17.97 4.17 -4.96
CA GLY A 106 19.05 5.12 -4.65
C GLY A 106 18.63 6.59 -4.83
N GLY A 107 19.60 7.51 -4.99
CA GLY A 107 19.35 8.96 -5.05
C GLY A 107 18.36 9.43 -6.12
N ARG A 108 18.12 8.63 -7.17
CA ARG A 108 17.12 8.91 -8.22
C ARG A 108 15.68 8.91 -7.71
N SER A 109 15.40 8.21 -6.61
CA SER A 109 14.06 8.09 -6.03
C SER A 109 13.63 9.33 -5.27
N ARG A 110 14.61 10.08 -4.74
CA ARG A 110 14.36 11.29 -3.94
C ARG A 110 13.62 12.37 -4.72
N ARG A 111 13.79 12.41 -6.05
CA ARG A 111 13.05 13.36 -6.91
C ARG A 111 11.53 13.13 -6.89
N PHE A 112 11.07 11.92 -6.54
CA PHE A 112 9.65 11.59 -6.47
C PHE A 112 9.01 11.90 -5.11
N VAL A 113 9.79 12.25 -4.08
CA VAL A 113 9.26 12.59 -2.75
C VAL A 113 8.25 13.73 -2.84
N GLY A 114 8.57 14.80 -3.57
CA GLY A 114 7.66 15.91 -3.79
C GLY A 114 6.37 15.50 -4.50
N ALA A 115 6.48 14.73 -5.59
CA ALA A 115 5.32 14.24 -6.34
C ALA A 115 4.45 13.27 -5.51
N ALA A 116 5.06 12.46 -4.64
CA ALA A 116 4.37 11.56 -3.72
C ALA A 116 3.67 12.31 -2.58
N ALA A 117 4.27 13.40 -2.09
CA ALA A 117 3.63 14.30 -1.15
C ALA A 117 2.44 15.02 -1.80
N GLU A 118 2.63 15.49 -3.04
CA GLU A 118 1.63 16.24 -3.79
C GLU A 118 0.38 15.44 -4.08
N VAL A 119 0.51 14.21 -4.61
CA VAL A 119 -0.66 13.41 -5.00
C VAL A 119 -1.56 13.05 -3.81
N LEU A 120 -0.99 12.99 -2.61
CA LEU A 120 -1.69 12.65 -1.36
C LEU A 120 -2.19 13.88 -0.59
N ALA A 121 -1.81 15.09 -1.00
CA ALA A 121 -2.25 16.32 -0.35
C ALA A 121 -3.78 16.53 -0.32
N PRO A 122 -4.59 16.01 -1.27
CA PRO A 122 -6.05 16.08 -1.18
C PRO A 122 -6.67 15.23 -0.08
N LEU A 123 -5.92 14.31 0.55
CA LEU A 123 -6.44 13.49 1.63
C LEU A 123 -6.81 14.36 2.83
N ALA A 124 -8.04 14.22 3.29
CA ALA A 124 -8.54 14.94 4.46
C ALA A 124 -9.57 14.09 5.19
N ALA A 125 -9.43 14.01 6.50
CA ALA A 125 -10.42 13.43 7.40
C ALA A 125 -10.54 14.33 8.64
N PRO A 126 -11.68 14.33 9.36
CA PRO A 126 -11.91 15.22 10.50
C PRO A 126 -10.79 15.24 11.57
N PRO A 127 -10.23 14.08 12.02
CA PRO A 127 -9.13 14.07 12.98
C PRO A 127 -7.75 14.30 12.33
N GLY A 128 -7.68 14.46 11.00
CA GLY A 128 -6.45 14.59 10.24
C GLY A 128 -6.02 13.29 9.52
N VAL A 129 -4.86 13.38 8.87
CA VAL A 129 -4.22 12.27 8.15
C VAL A 129 -2.93 11.90 8.85
N PHE A 130 -2.75 10.60 9.12
CA PHE A 130 -1.59 10.08 9.83
C PHE A 130 -0.81 9.13 8.94
N ALA A 131 0.50 9.08 9.11
CA ALA A 131 1.38 8.29 8.27
C ALA A 131 2.45 7.60 9.10
N ILE A 132 2.90 6.43 8.64
CA ILE A 132 4.19 5.85 8.99
C ILE A 132 5.10 5.83 7.76
N LEU A 133 6.35 5.44 7.97
CA LEU A 133 7.33 5.24 6.90
C LEU A 133 7.50 3.75 6.63
N GLY A 134 7.59 3.40 5.35
CA GLY A 134 8.00 2.07 4.90
C GLY A 134 9.51 1.96 4.80
N ASN A 135 10.01 0.81 4.34
CA ASN A 135 11.46 0.61 4.18
C ASN A 135 12.04 1.36 2.97
N HIS A 136 11.19 1.79 2.03
CA HIS A 136 11.62 2.57 0.88
C HIS A 136 11.62 4.09 1.13
N ASP A 137 11.01 4.55 2.22
CA ASP A 137 10.94 5.97 2.57
C ASP A 137 12.14 6.43 3.39
N ASP A 138 12.66 7.63 3.10
CA ASP A 138 13.75 8.20 3.87
C ASP A 138 13.24 8.96 5.11
N ASP A 139 14.03 8.94 6.18
CA ASP A 139 13.64 9.45 7.49
C ASP A 139 13.72 10.99 7.64
N ARG A 140 14.05 11.68 6.54
CA ARG A 140 14.28 13.13 6.51
C ARG A 140 13.31 13.86 5.59
N ASP A 141 13.42 13.63 4.29
CA ASP A 141 12.71 14.40 3.27
C ASP A 141 11.24 13.98 3.21
N MET A 142 10.96 12.67 3.27
CA MET A 142 9.57 12.19 3.23
C MET A 142 8.75 12.73 4.41
N PRO A 143 9.17 12.63 5.69
CA PRO A 143 8.47 13.26 6.79
C PRO A 143 8.27 14.77 6.61
N ALA A 144 9.30 15.49 6.16
CA ALA A 144 9.22 16.93 5.96
C ALA A 144 8.20 17.30 4.87
N ALA A 145 8.21 16.58 3.75
CA ALA A 145 7.28 16.80 2.65
C ALA A 145 5.83 16.52 3.05
N ARG A 146 5.61 15.53 3.92
CA ARG A 146 4.29 15.18 4.49
C ARG A 146 3.81 16.22 5.49
N ALA A 147 4.67 16.61 6.43
CA ALA A 147 4.35 17.61 7.45
C ALA A 147 3.99 18.95 6.82
N ALA A 148 4.68 19.35 5.75
CA ALA A 148 4.36 20.54 4.96
C ALA A 148 2.95 20.53 4.33
N ARG A 149 2.28 19.38 4.30
CA ARG A 149 0.91 19.20 3.79
C ARG A 149 -0.08 18.79 4.89
N GLY A 150 0.27 18.98 6.16
CA GLY A 150 -0.62 18.70 7.29
C GLY A 150 -0.77 17.23 7.65
N VAL A 151 0.09 16.35 7.11
CA VAL A 151 0.10 14.92 7.46
C VAL A 151 1.04 14.68 8.63
N ALA A 152 0.53 14.08 9.71
CA ALA A 152 1.32 13.75 10.89
C ALA A 152 2.03 12.40 10.70
N VAL A 153 3.37 12.41 10.70
CA VAL A 153 4.18 11.19 10.56
C VAL A 153 4.56 10.63 11.92
N LEU A 154 4.02 9.47 12.27
CA LEU A 154 4.28 8.74 13.51
C LEU A 154 5.52 7.86 13.35
N ARG A 155 6.49 8.02 14.26
CA ARG A 155 7.77 7.31 14.24
C ARG A 155 8.13 6.88 15.66
N ASP A 156 7.77 5.65 15.99
CA ASP A 156 7.75 5.14 17.38
C ASP A 156 7.03 6.12 18.32
N ALA A 157 5.87 6.57 17.86
CA ALA A 157 5.11 7.62 18.52
C ALA A 157 3.63 7.24 18.57
N ARG A 158 2.95 7.78 19.58
CA ARG A 158 1.51 7.66 19.76
C ARG A 158 0.88 9.04 19.86
N THR A 159 -0.28 9.18 19.24
CA THR A 159 -1.17 10.32 19.41
C THR A 159 -2.53 9.86 19.91
N ARG A 160 -3.27 10.78 20.51
CA ARG A 160 -4.62 10.55 21.00
C ARG A 160 -5.61 11.35 20.17
N LEU A 161 -6.62 10.65 19.66
CA LEU A 161 -7.71 11.22 18.89
C LEU A 161 -8.99 11.17 19.72
N THR A 162 -9.85 12.16 19.49
CA THR A 162 -11.24 12.12 19.96
C THR A 162 -12.12 11.93 18.74
N ILE A 163 -12.79 10.78 18.63
CA ILE A 163 -13.67 10.47 17.50
C ILE A 163 -15.02 10.08 18.06
N ARG A 164 -16.07 10.79 17.65
CA ARG A 164 -17.45 10.56 18.13
C ARG A 164 -17.58 10.60 19.67
N GLY A 165 -16.78 11.43 20.33
CA GLY A 165 -16.75 11.55 21.80
C GLY A 165 -15.86 10.51 22.51
N GLU A 166 -15.42 9.48 21.79
CA GLU A 166 -14.55 8.44 22.33
C GLU A 166 -13.07 8.74 22.13
N THR A 167 -12.27 8.25 23.07
CA THR A 167 -10.80 8.27 22.94
C THR A 167 -10.35 7.10 22.07
N LEU A 168 -9.58 7.41 21.02
CA LEU A 168 -8.88 6.44 20.18
C LEU A 168 -7.39 6.80 20.17
N ASP A 169 -6.54 5.91 20.65
CA ASP A 169 -5.10 6.08 20.50
C ASP A 169 -4.65 5.53 19.14
N LEU A 170 -3.77 6.28 18.48
CA LEU A 170 -3.14 5.90 17.22
C LEU A 170 -1.63 5.89 17.41
N ALA A 171 -1.02 4.72 17.27
CA ALA A 171 0.42 4.53 17.34
C ALA A 171 1.00 4.18 15.97
N GLY A 172 2.21 4.63 15.70
CA GLY A 172 2.97 4.25 14.52
C GLY A 172 4.41 3.93 14.89
N ILE A 173 4.90 2.78 14.42
CA ILE A 173 6.27 2.34 14.62
C ILE A 173 7.08 2.44 13.34
N ARG A 174 8.40 2.62 13.49
CA ARG A 174 9.33 2.63 12.35
C ARG A 174 9.51 1.20 11.81
N PHE A 175 9.83 1.07 10.52
CA PHE A 175 10.06 -0.22 9.86
C PHE A 175 11.09 -1.12 10.60
N TRP A 176 12.10 -0.53 11.24
CA TRP A 176 13.14 -1.25 11.99
C TRP A 176 12.78 -1.53 13.45
N THR A 177 11.67 -1.02 13.96
CA THR A 177 11.22 -1.28 15.33
C THR A 177 10.58 -2.66 15.40
N ARG A 178 11.36 -3.64 15.89
CA ARG A 178 10.95 -5.07 15.89
C ARG A 178 10.90 -5.70 17.27
N ARG A 179 11.59 -5.13 18.27
CA ARG A 179 11.63 -5.71 19.61
C ARG A 179 10.31 -5.45 20.31
N ALA A 180 9.77 -6.48 20.97
CA ALA A 180 8.51 -6.38 21.71
C ALA A 180 8.58 -5.29 22.80
N GLU A 181 9.73 -5.12 23.45
CA GLU A 181 9.96 -4.08 24.46
C GLU A 181 9.85 -2.66 23.88
N ASP A 182 10.42 -2.44 22.70
CA ASP A 182 10.37 -1.14 22.01
C ASP A 182 8.93 -0.83 21.59
N ILE A 183 8.22 -1.80 21.00
CA ILE A 183 6.81 -1.64 20.62
C ILE A 183 5.94 -1.40 21.86
N ALA A 184 6.16 -2.18 22.93
CA ALA A 184 5.44 -2.04 24.19
C ALA A 184 5.66 -0.66 24.81
N SER A 185 6.84 -0.07 24.64
CA SER A 185 7.14 1.28 25.14
C SER A 185 6.25 2.34 24.47
N VAL A 186 6.00 2.23 23.16
CA VAL A 186 5.17 3.16 22.38
C VAL A 186 3.70 3.09 22.78
N ILE A 187 3.20 1.88 23.06
CA ILE A 187 1.78 1.66 23.35
C ILE A 187 1.46 1.67 24.86
N ARG A 188 2.46 1.81 25.73
CA ARG A 188 2.29 1.80 27.19
C ARG A 188 1.26 2.84 27.64
N GLY A 189 0.27 2.42 28.41
CA GLY A 189 -0.80 3.30 28.91
C GLY A 189 -1.76 3.80 27.83
N ALA A 190 -1.89 3.08 26.71
CA ALA A 190 -2.94 3.33 25.74
C ALA A 190 -4.31 2.98 26.35
N SER A 191 -5.34 3.62 25.84
CA SER A 191 -6.74 3.26 26.06
C SER A 191 -7.05 1.88 25.47
N SER A 192 -8.25 1.38 25.76
CA SER A 192 -8.76 0.13 25.18
C SER A 192 -8.93 0.21 23.65
N ASN A 193 -9.08 1.41 23.09
CA ASN A 193 -9.20 1.64 21.66
C ASN A 193 -7.83 2.09 21.11
N LEU A 194 -7.05 1.16 20.58
CA LEU A 194 -5.72 1.44 20.01
C LEU A 194 -5.63 0.88 18.59
N ILE A 195 -5.19 1.72 17.66
CA ILE A 195 -4.72 1.30 16.33
C ILE A 195 -3.20 1.43 16.31
N LEU A 196 -2.51 0.34 15.96
CA LEU A 196 -1.06 0.33 15.73
C LEU A 196 -0.79 0.20 14.23
N LEU A 197 -0.06 1.17 13.68
CA LEU A 197 0.44 1.15 12.31
C LEU A 197 1.87 0.63 12.29
N ALA A 198 2.12 -0.37 11.44
CA ALA A 198 3.45 -0.92 11.21
C ALA A 198 3.60 -1.26 9.72
N HIS A 199 4.80 -1.06 9.18
CA HIS A 199 5.15 -1.49 7.84
C HIS A 199 6.08 -2.71 7.96
N THR A 200 5.57 -3.89 7.63
CA THR A 200 6.30 -5.18 7.76
C THR A 200 6.06 -6.06 6.53
N PRO A 201 6.67 -5.74 5.38
CA PRO A 201 6.67 -6.60 4.20
C PRO A 201 7.31 -7.97 4.47
#